data_AF-A0A1Y1XFX3-F1
#
_entry.id   AF-A0A1Y1XFX3-F1
#
_cell.length_a   1.000
_cell.length_b   1.000
_cell.length_c   1.000
_cell.angle_alpha   90.00
_cell.angle_beta   90.00
_cell.angle_gamma   90.00
#
_symmetry.space_group_name_H-M   'P 1'
#
loop_
_entity.id
_entity.type
_entity.pdbx_description
1 polymer ?
#
loop_
_entity_poly.entity_id
_entity_poly.type
_entity_poly.pdbx_seq_one_letter_code
_entity_poly.pdbx_strand_id
1 'polypeptide(L)' 'STNDVKYRDKDGKWGFENGNWCIIYENNEYNESNKEKTYRGYPYCKSTNDVRHTDEDGKWGLENDKWCFISDNNKYE' A
#
# COMPACT_ATOMS: atom_id res chain seq x y z
N SER A 1 -11.45 -12.54 5.90
CA SER A 1 -11.52 -11.23 6.57
C SER A 1 -12.58 -11.30 7.64
N THR A 2 -12.17 -11.46 8.89
CA THR A 2 -13.07 -11.52 10.05
C THR A 2 -13.58 -10.14 10.47
N ASN A 3 -14.84 -10.07 10.91
CA ASN A 3 -15.43 -8.87 11.54
C ASN A 3 -15.42 -8.95 13.07
N ASP A 4 -14.77 -9.97 13.65
CA ASP A 4 -14.75 -10.22 15.09
C ASP A 4 -13.59 -9.49 15.77
N VAL A 5 -13.90 -8.37 16.42
CA VAL A 5 -12.92 -7.51 17.09
C VAL A 5 -12.48 -8.12 18.42
N LYS A 6 -11.21 -8.51 18.49
CA LYS A 6 -10.58 -9.08 19.69
C LYS A 6 -9.85 -8.02 20.53
N TYR A 7 -9.31 -6.99 19.90
CA TYR A 7 -8.50 -5.97 20.59
C TYR A 7 -8.64 -4.60 19.93
N ARG A 8 -8.43 -3.51 20.69
CA ARG A 8 -8.50 -2.13 20.21
C ARG A 8 -7.40 -1.29 20.85
N ASP A 9 -6.70 -0.52 20.03
CA ASP A 9 -5.67 0.43 20.47
C ASP A 9 -5.75 1.74 19.65
N LYS A 10 -4.71 2.57 19.75
CA LYS A 10 -4.59 3.84 19.01
C LYS A 10 -4.45 3.65 17.49
N ASP A 11 -4.03 2.46 17.05
CA ASP A 11 -3.75 2.15 15.65
C ASP A 11 -4.99 1.52 14.98
N GLY A 12 -5.88 0.89 15.76
CA GLY A 12 -7.21 0.52 15.30
C GLY A 12 -7.85 -0.66 16.03
N LYS A 13 -8.76 -1.33 15.33
CA LYS A 13 -9.42 -2.57 15.81
C LYS A 13 -8.66 -3.76 15.26
N TRP A 14 -8.48 -4.79 16.06
CA TRP A 14 -7.69 -5.96 15.73
C TRP A 14 -8.53 -7.23 15.86
N GLY A 15 -8.37 -8.13 14.89
CA GLY A 15 -8.95 -9.47 14.83
C GLY A 15 -7.85 -10.53 14.80
N PHE A 16 -8.26 -11.78 14.97
CA PHE A 16 -7.38 -12.94 14.89
C PHE A 16 -7.94 -13.95 13.89
N GLU A 17 -7.25 -14.17 12.78
CA GLU A 17 -7.69 -15.01 11.66
C GLU A 17 -6.53 -15.91 11.22
N ASN A 18 -6.77 -17.21 11.08
CA ASN A 18 -5.77 -18.22 10.68
C ASN A 18 -4.49 -18.21 11.53
N GLY A 19 -4.62 -18.00 12.85
CA GLY A 19 -3.47 -17.97 13.75
C GLY A 19 -2.69 -16.66 13.75
N ASN A 20 -3.15 -15.62 13.04
CA ASN A 20 -2.46 -14.34 12.92
C ASN A 20 -3.35 -13.17 13.34
N TRP A 21 -2.73 -12.12 13.87
CA TRP A 21 -3.39 -10.85 14.16
C TRP A 21 -3.51 -9.99 12.90
N CYS A 22 -4.69 -9.41 12.67
CA CYS A 22 -4.98 -8.52 11.56
C CYS A 22 -5.78 -7.30 12.01
N ILE A 23 -5.60 -6.15 11.35
CA ILE A 23 -6.41 -4.94 11.60
C ILE A 23 -7.76 -5.08 10.91
N ILE A 24 -8.83 -4.81 11.65
CA ILE A 24 -10.22 -4.77 11.19
C ILE A 24 -10.57 -3.33 10.85
N TYR A 25 -10.82 -3.07 9.57
CA TYR A 25 -11.33 -1.80 9.10
C TYR A 25 -12.86 -1.83 9.13
N GLU A 26 -13.48 -1.03 10.00
CA GLU A 26 -14.93 -0.86 10.03
C GLU A 26 -15.36 0.06 8.89
N ASN A 27 -15.31 -0.43 7.65
CA ASN A 27 -16.01 0.17 6.52
C ASN A 27 -16.28 -0.94 5.50
N ASN A 28 -17.56 -1.24 5.28
CA ASN A 28 -18.04 -2.02 4.13
C ASN A 28 -17.86 -1.22 2.81
N GLU A 29 -16.67 -0.71 2.57
CA GLU A 29 -16.19 -0.13 1.31
C GLU A 29 -14.81 -0.72 0.98
N TYR A 30 -14.70 -2.04 1.08
CA TYR A 30 -13.62 -2.77 0.42
C TYR A 30 -13.92 -2.86 -1.08
N ASN A 31 -13.93 -1.72 -1.76
CA ASN A 31 -13.72 -1.69 -3.20
C ASN A 31 -12.20 -1.75 -3.43
N GLU A 32 -11.71 -2.95 -3.69
CA GLU A 32 -10.33 -3.26 -4.07
C GLU A 32 -9.84 -2.44 -5.30
N SER A 33 -10.75 -1.73 -5.97
CA SER A 33 -10.54 -0.94 -7.18
C SER A 33 -10.04 0.50 -6.97
N ASN A 34 -10.05 1.06 -5.75
CA ASN A 34 -9.71 2.49 -5.54
C ASN A 34 -8.70 2.76 -4.40
N LYS A 35 -7.90 1.76 -4.01
CA LYS A 35 -6.72 2.05 -3.18
C LYS A 35 -5.60 2.48 -4.11
N GLU A 36 -5.18 3.74 -4.04
CA GLU A 36 -3.91 4.14 -4.63
C GLU A 36 -2.83 3.20 -4.08
N LYS A 37 -2.34 2.29 -4.92
CA LYS A 37 -1.25 1.40 -4.54
C LYS A 37 -0.06 2.29 -4.21
N THR A 38 0.50 2.09 -3.03
CA THR A 38 1.71 2.76 -2.58
C THR A 38 2.72 1.70 -2.17
N TYR A 39 4.00 2.00 -2.36
CA TYR A 39 5.11 1.21 -1.87
C TYR A 39 5.78 1.96 -0.72
N ARG A 40 5.76 1.39 0.49
CA ARG A 40 6.28 2.01 1.73
C ARG A 40 5.80 3.45 1.97
N GLY A 41 4.57 3.76 1.57
CA GLY A 41 3.97 5.10 1.71
C GLY A 41 4.27 6.07 0.56
N TYR A 42 5.02 5.66 -0.45
CA TYR A 42 5.24 6.43 -1.68
C TYR A 42 4.33 5.94 -2.80
N PRO A 43 3.77 6.84 -3.63
CA PRO A 43 3.00 6.46 -4.80
C PRO A 43 3.88 5.74 -5.82
N TYR A 44 3.31 4.87 -6.64
CA TYR A 44 3.99 4.42 -7.85
C TYR A 44 4.08 5.57 -8.86
N CYS A 45 5.16 5.62 -9.63
CA CYS A 45 5.28 6.60 -10.71
C CYS A 45 4.20 6.34 -11.76
N LYS A 46 3.42 7.38 -12.08
CA LYS A 46 2.25 7.27 -12.99
C LYS A 46 2.61 7.52 -14.46
N SER A 47 3.68 8.26 -14.71
CA SER A 47 4.05 8.80 -16.02
C SER A 47 5.55 8.68 -16.34
N THR A 48 6.43 8.62 -15.33
CA THR A 48 7.87 8.47 -15.51
C THR A 48 8.37 7.08 -15.17
N ASN A 49 9.37 6.63 -15.95
CA ASN A 49 10.21 5.49 -15.61
C ASN A 49 11.69 5.94 -15.48
N ASP A 50 11.93 7.25 -15.37
CA ASP A 50 13.28 7.79 -15.22
C ASP A 50 13.78 7.54 -13.80
N VAL A 51 14.74 6.64 -13.68
CA VAL A 51 15.35 6.29 -12.40
C VAL A 51 16.22 7.45 -11.91
N ARG A 52 15.79 8.08 -10.83
CA ARG A 52 16.55 9.12 -10.11
C ARG A 52 17.37 8.55 -8.97
N HIS A 53 16.91 7.45 -8.37
CA HIS A 53 17.60 6.77 -7.28
C HIS A 53 17.33 5.27 -7.29
N THR A 54 18.28 4.49 -6.80
CA THR A 54 18.13 3.04 -6.64
C THR A 54 18.72 2.64 -5.30
N ASP A 55 17.96 1.87 -4.53
CA ASP A 55 18.35 1.34 -3.23
C ASP A 55 17.96 -0.15 -3.10
N GLU A 56 18.01 -0.69 -1.89
CA GLU A 56 17.65 -2.09 -1.60
C GLU A 56 16.18 -2.40 -1.86
N ASP A 57 15.31 -1.38 -1.83
CA ASP A 57 13.88 -1.51 -2.05
C ASP A 57 13.53 -1.51 -3.54
N GLY A 58 14.31 -0.80 -4.37
CA GLY A 58 14.16 -0.82 -5.81
C GLY A 58 14.56 0.49 -6.48
N LYS A 59 13.87 0.81 -7.58
CA LYS A 59 14.10 2.02 -8.37
C LYS A 59 13.08 3.09 -8.02
N TRP A 60 13.53 4.33 -7.99
CA TRP A 60 12.73 5.48 -7.60
C TRP A 60 12.81 6.56 -8.68
N GLY A 61 11.66 7.16 -8.98
CA GLY A 61 11.50 8.28 -9.89
C GLY A 61 11.04 9.54 -9.16
N LEU A 62 10.89 10.62 -9.92
CA LEU A 62 10.42 11.90 -9.40
C LEU A 62 9.32 12.48 -10.31
N GLU A 63 8.15 12.76 -9.74
CA GLU A 63 7.01 13.34 -10.46
C GLU A 63 6.41 14.49 -9.67
N ASN A 64 6.22 15.66 -10.31
CA ASN A 64 5.73 16.87 -9.65
C ASN A 64 6.48 17.18 -8.34
N ASP A 65 7.81 17.04 -8.39
CA ASP A 65 8.72 17.20 -7.25
C ASP A 65 8.46 16.25 -6.06
N LYS A 66 7.80 15.11 -6.31
CA LYS A 66 7.54 14.06 -5.31
C LYS A 66 8.21 12.75 -5.71
N TRP A 67 8.74 12.04 -4.72
CA TRP A 67 9.26 10.70 -4.90
C TRP A 67 8.14 9.71 -5.23
N CYS A 68 8.41 8.87 -6.21
CA CYS A 68 7.53 7.78 -6.60
C CYS A 68 8.35 6.51 -6.82
N PHE A 69 7.74 5.36 -6.54
CA PHE A 69 8.38 4.06 -6.73
C PHE A 69 8.18 3.59 -8.17
N ILE A 70 9.26 3.20 -8.84
CA ILE A 70 9.21 2.64 -10.19
C ILE A 70 9.05 1.13 -10.03
N SER A 71 7.80 0.66 -10.22
CA SER A 71 7.54 -0.77 -10.31
C SER A 71 8.14 -1.31 -11.60
N ASP A 72 8.95 -2.36 -11.51
CA ASP A 72 9.31 -3.14 -12.70
C ASP A 72 8.06 -3.80 -13.34
N ASN A 73 6.93 -3.84 -12.61
CA ASN A 73 5.62 -4.29 -13.09
C ASN A 73 4.71 -3.12 -13.55
N ASN A 74 5.21 -2.19 -14.36
CA ASN A 74 4.34 -1.34 -15.19
C ASN A 74 3.71 -2.16 -16.35
N LYS A 75 3.14 -3.32 -16.00
CA LYS A 75 2.23 -4.15 -16.79
C LYS A 75 0.96 -4.30 -15.96
N TYR A 76 0.17 -3.25 -15.90
CA TYR A 76 -1.24 -3.37 -15.57
C TYR A 76 -2.01 -2.88 -16.80
N GLU A 77 -2.10 -3.78 -17.79
CA GLU A 77 -3.28 -3.88 -18.66
C GLU A 77 -4.49 -4.34 -17.83
#